data_AF-A0A523YCS2-F1
#
_entry.id   AF-A0A523YCS2-F1
#
_cell.length_a   1.000
_cell.length_b   1.000
_cell.length_c   1.000
_cell.angle_alpha   90.00
_cell.angle_beta   90.00
_cell.angle_gamma   90.00
#
_symmetry.space_group_name_H-M   'P 1'
#
loop_
_entity.id
_entity.type
_entity.pdbx_description
1 polymer ?
#
loop_
_entity_poly.entity_id
_entity_poly.type
_entity_poly.pdbx_seq_one_letter_code
_entity_poly.pdbx_strand_id
1 'polypeptide(L)' 'MTSAVKYTTIPVRKETLDKLRGYKVGGATYDDLINDLLAVHPPEEFFLEHLRRLRGEKRRPWVEIREELEL' A
#
# COMPACT_ATOMS: atom_id res chain seq x y z
N MET A 1 -14.69 5.63 -23.76
CA MET A 1 -13.49 6.45 -23.55
C MET A 1 -12.49 5.60 -22.78
N THR A 2 -11.44 5.08 -23.42
CA THR A 2 -10.39 4.33 -22.74
C THR A 2 -9.50 5.32 -22.00
N SER A 3 -9.64 5.40 -20.68
CA SER A 3 -8.80 6.21 -19.80
C SER A 3 -7.34 5.86 -20.05
N ALA A 4 -6.50 6.86 -20.36
CA ALA A 4 -5.06 6.62 -20.55
C ALA A 4 -4.44 6.21 -19.21
N VAL A 5 -3.86 5.01 -19.15
CA VAL A 5 -3.17 4.51 -17.95
C VAL A 5 -1.96 5.41 -17.69
N LYS A 6 -1.97 6.09 -16.53
CA LYS A 6 -0.92 7.01 -16.13
C LYS A 6 0.07 6.28 -15.22
N TYR A 7 1.28 6.08 -15.71
CA TYR A 7 2.35 5.45 -14.94
C TYR A 7 3.15 6.49 -14.17
N THR A 8 3.46 6.19 -12.92
CA THR A 8 4.39 6.97 -12.09
C THR A 8 5.57 6.08 -11.73
N THR A 9 6.78 6.59 -11.91
CA THR A 9 8.00 5.88 -11.49
C THR A 9 8.42 6.36 -10.11
N ILE A 10 8.56 5.43 -9.17
CA ILE A 10 9.04 5.72 -7.81
C ILE A 10 10.47 5.17 -7.69
N PRO A 11 11.48 6.01 -7.42
CA PRO A 11 12.84 5.53 -7.21
C PRO A 11 12.92 4.76 -5.89
N VAL A 12 13.47 3.56 -5.94
CA VAL A 12 13.70 2.71 -4.76
C VAL A 12 15.15 2.22 -4.75
N ARG A 13 15.62 1.78 -3.58
CA ARG A 13 16.93 1.12 -3.47
C ARG A 13 16.93 -0.19 -4.26
N LYS A 14 18.08 -0.58 -4.81
CA LYS A 14 18.23 -1.81 -5.60
C LYS A 14 17.79 -3.06 -4.82
N GLU A 15 18.18 -3.16 -3.55
CA GLU A 15 17.76 -4.26 -2.67
C GLU A 15 16.24 -4.32 -2.48
N THR A 16 15.58 -3.17 -2.39
CA THR A 16 14.13 -3.07 -2.33
C THR A 16 13.53 -3.56 -3.65
N LEU A 17 14.03 -3.08 -4.79
CA LEU A 17 13.57 -3.51 -6.12
C LEU A 17 13.68 -5.03 -6.30
N ASP A 18 14.78 -5.64 -5.85
CA ASP A 18 14.99 -7.09 -5.97
C ASP A 18 13.98 -7.87 -5.12
N LYS A 19 13.67 -7.40 -3.90
CA LYS A 19 12.60 -7.98 -3.06
C LYS A 19 11.23 -7.83 -3.71
N LEU A 20 10.93 -6.66 -4.28
CA LEU A 20 9.67 -6.38 -4.97
C LEU A 20 9.49 -7.25 -6.21
N ARG A 21 10.55 -7.47 -6.99
CA ARG A 21 10.55 -8.38 -8.15
C ARG A 21 10.31 -9.84 -7.77
N GLY A 22 10.81 -10.27 -6.61
CA GLY A 22 10.56 -11.59 -6.05
C GLY A 22 9.20 -11.74 -5.37
N TYR A 23 8.49 -10.63 -5.14
CA TYR A 23 7.21 -10.64 -4.44
C TYR A 23 6.11 -11.21 -5.34
N LYS A 24 5.68 -12.43 -5.04
CA LYS A 24 4.50 -13.07 -5.64
C LYS A 24 3.61 -13.64 -4.54
N VAL A 25 2.54 -12.94 -4.21
CA VAL A 25 1.50 -13.43 -3.29
C VAL A 25 0.30 -13.83 -4.12
N GLY A 26 -0.11 -15.10 -4.05
CA GLY A 26 -1.30 -15.59 -4.76
C GLY A 26 -1.25 -15.45 -6.29
N GLY A 27 -0.06 -15.28 -6.89
CA GLY A 27 0.11 -15.06 -8.33
C GLY A 27 0.11 -13.59 -8.78
N ALA A 28 -0.18 -12.65 -7.89
CA ALA A 28 -0.13 -11.21 -8.17
C ALA A 28 1.30 -10.66 -8.14
N THR A 29 1.60 -9.68 -9.00
CA THR A 29 2.85 -8.91 -8.96
C THR A 29 2.77 -7.78 -7.93
N TYR A 30 3.91 -7.16 -7.63
CA TYR A 30 3.93 -5.97 -6.77
C TYR A 30 3.13 -4.80 -7.36
N ASP A 31 3.20 -4.60 -8.68
CA ASP A 31 2.47 -3.54 -9.36
C ASP A 31 0.96 -3.76 -9.26
N ASP A 32 0.49 -5.01 -9.43
CA ASP A 32 -0.92 -5.35 -9.24
C ASP A 32 -1.38 -5.00 -7.83
N LEU A 33 -0.59 -5.37 -6.82
CA LEU A 33 -0.93 -5.15 -5.43
C LEU A 33 -0.92 -3.65 -5.05
N ILE A 34 0.03 -2.88 -5.57
CA ILE A 34 0.08 -1.43 -5.36
C ILE A 34 -1.06 -0.73 -6.10
N ASN A 35 -1.37 -1.16 -7.32
CA ASN A 35 -2.48 -0.60 -8.07
C ASN A 35 -3.82 -0.91 -7.38
N ASP A 36 -4.02 -2.12 -6.85
CA ASP A 36 -5.20 -2.47 -6.07
C ASP A 36 -5.27 -1.62 -4.79
N LEU A 37 -4.17 -1.50 -4.05
CA LEU A 37 -4.11 -0.64 -2.87
C LEU A 37 -4.42 0.82 -3.18
N LEU A 38 -3.93 1.37 -4.31
CA LEU A 38 -4.20 2.74 -4.73
C LEU A 38 -5.62 2.91 -5.30
N ALA A 39 -6.15 1.90 -5.99
CA ALA A 39 -7.49 1.88 -6.55
C ALA A 39 -8.58 1.83 -5.47
N VAL A 40 -8.28 1.21 -4.33
CA VAL A 40 -9.12 1.25 -3.12
C VAL A 40 -9.18 2.67 -2.53
N HIS A 41 -8.38 3.61 -3.06
CA HIS A 41 -8.31 5.01 -2.63
C HIS A 41 -8.35 5.15 -1.10
N PRO A 42 -7.49 4.41 -0.39
CA PRO A 42 -7.61 4.24 1.05
C PRO A 42 -7.57 5.61 1.72
N PRO A 43 -8.38 5.82 2.77
CA PRO A 43 -8.43 7.08 3.50
C PRO A 43 -7.02 7.50 3.93
N GLU A 44 -6.75 8.81 3.96
CA GLU A 44 -5.45 9.39 4.35
C GLU A 44 -4.93 8.78 5.66
N GLU A 45 -5.87 8.47 6.54
CA GLU A 45 -5.66 7.90 7.84
C GLU A 45 -5.10 6.46 7.82
N PHE A 46 -5.34 5.69 6.76
CA PHE A 46 -4.69 4.41 6.54
C PHE A 46 -3.17 4.58 6.40
N PHE A 47 -2.73 5.60 5.65
CA PHE A 47 -1.31 5.91 5.49
C PHE A 47 -0.71 6.42 6.80
N LEU A 48 -1.44 7.26 7.54
CA LEU A 48 -0.99 7.75 8.85
C LEU A 48 -0.77 6.60 9.83
N GLU A 49 -1.69 5.64 9.90
CA GLU A 49 -1.55 4.45 10.75
C GLU A 49 -0.42 3.51 10.28
N HIS A 50 -0.25 3.32 8.97
CA HIS A 50 0.88 2.57 8.43
C HIS A 50 2.23 3.19 8.84
N LEU A 51 2.35 4.52 8.78
CA LEU A 51 3.54 5.24 9.22
C LEU A 51 3.76 5.12 10.74
N ARG A 52 2.71 5.14 11.56
CA ARG A 52 2.82 4.88 13.01
C ARG A 52 3.42 3.51 13.30
N ARG A 53 2.98 2.48 12.57
CA ARG A 53 3.49 1.11 12.70
C ARG A 53 4.96 0.99 12.28
N LEU A 54 5.36 1.67 11.21
CA LEU A 54 6.76 1.72 10.77
C LEU A 54 7.66 2.39 11.82
N ARG A 55 7.14 3.37 12.57
CA ARG A 55 7.86 4.04 13.67
C ARG A 55 7.89 3.23 14.97
N GLY A 56 7.28 2.04 15.00
CA GLY A 56 7.24 1.18 16.20
C GLY A 56 6.28 1.67 17.28
N GLU A 57 5.32 2.53 16.91
CA GLU A 57 4.28 2.99 17.85
C GLU A 57 3.39 1.81 18.27
N LYS A 58 2.77 1.94 19.46
CA LYS A 58 1.97 0.88 20.06
C LYS A 58 0.82 0.52 19.10
N ARG A 59 0.76 -0.75 18.69
CA ARG A 59 -0.24 -1.23 17.74
C ARG A 59 -1.64 -1.02 18.29
N ARG A 60 -2.46 -0.29 17.54
CA ARG A 60 -3.90 -0.22 17.81
C ARG A 60 -4.60 -1.43 17.20
N PRO A 61 -5.66 -1.95 17.84
CA PRO A 61 -6.52 -2.97 17.26
C PRO A 61 -7.10 -2.50 15.92
N TRP A 62 -7.11 -3.39 14.92
CA TRP A 62 -7.65 -3.07 13.58
C TRP A 62 -9.13 -2.70 13.60
N VAL A 63 -9.89 -3.22 14.57
CA VAL A 63 -11.33 -2.90 14.73
C VAL A 63 -11.54 -1.43 15.07
N GLU A 64 -10.73 -0.84 15.96
CA GLU A 64 -10.81 0.57 16.33
C GLU A 64 -10.42 1.49 15.18
N ILE A 65 -9.39 1.07 14.42
CA ILE A 65 -8.94 1.81 13.25
C ILE A 65 -10.05 1.80 12.19
N ARG A 66 -10.64 0.64 11.89
CA ARG A 66 -11.69 0.54 10.88
C ARG A 66 -12.90 1.41 11.21
N GLU A 67 -13.32 1.46 12.47
CA GLU A 67 -14.42 2.32 12.93
C GLU A 67 -14.11 3.81 12.77
N GLU A 68 -12.88 4.25 13.09
CA GLU A 68 -12.47 5.65 12.90
C GLU A 68 -12.36 6.07 11.43
N LEU A 69 -12.02 5.13 10.54
CA LEU A 69 -11.77 5.42 9.13
C LEU A 69 -13.02 5.25 8.25
N GLU A 70 -14.15 4.89 8.85
CA GLU A 70 -15.41 4.57 8.14
C GLU A 70 -15.21 3.56 6.99
N LEU A 71 -14.36 2.55 7.22
CA LEU A 71 -13.96 1.51 6.26
C LEU A 71 -14.83 0.23 6.31
#